data_AF-A0A249PBF6-F1
#
_entry.id   AF-A0A249PBF6-F1
#
_cell.length_a   1.000
_cell.length_b   1.000
_cell.length_c   1.000
_cell.angle_alpha   90.00
_cell.angle_beta   90.00
_cell.angle_gamma   90.00
#
_symmetry.space_group_name_H-M   'P 1'
#
loop_
_entity.id
_entity.type
_entity.pdbx_description
1 polymer ?
#
loop_
_entity_poly.entity_id
_entity_poly.type
_entity_poly.pdbx_seq_one_letter_code
_entity_poly.pdbx_strand_id
1 'polypeptide(L)' 'MVTTIAEGEAGVPVRFEATLGEGQSLVISVPGRLHEPGRALEISRAGGRLLVTGIDSAPKLVRAGP' A
#
# COMPACT_ATOMS: atom_id res chain seq x y z
N MET A 1 0.98 3.59 13.70
CA MET A 1 1.64 2.61 12.83
C MET A 1 2.86 3.30 12.23
N VAL A 2 3.99 2.62 12.19
CA VAL A 2 5.17 3.06 11.45
C VAL A 2 5.60 1.88 10.57
N THR A 3 5.77 2.10 9.27
CA THR A 3 6.29 1.08 8.35
C THR A 3 7.39 1.64 7.48
N THR A 4 8.35 0.81 7.11
CA THR A 4 9.43 1.15 6.20
C THR A 4 9.38 0.17 5.04
N ILE A 5 9.32 0.70 3.81
CA ILE A 5 9.22 -0.09 2.59
C ILE A 5 10.41 0.27 1.69
N ALA A 6 11.04 -0.74 1.10
CA ALA A 6 12.13 -0.58 0.14
C ALA A 6 11.90 -1.50 -1.07
N GLU A 7 12.36 -1.08 -2.25
CA GLU A 7 12.40 -1.92 -3.45
C GLU A 7 13.63 -2.84 -3.39
N GLY A 8 13.53 -3.91 -2.58
CA GLY A 8 14.63 -4.84 -2.35
C GLY A 8 15.79 -4.23 -1.55
N GLU A 9 16.94 -4.91 -1.56
CA GLU A 9 18.11 -4.55 -0.74
C GLU A 9 18.79 -3.23 -1.17
N ALA A 10 18.79 -2.95 -2.48
CA ALA A 10 19.39 -1.75 -3.05
C ALA A 10 18.45 -0.54 -3.10
N GLY A 11 17.16 -0.74 -2.82
CA GLY A 11 16.15 0.32 -2.88
C GLY A 11 16.28 1.32 -1.74
N VAL A 12 16.05 2.61 -2.02
CA VAL A 12 15.99 3.63 -0.98
C VAL A 12 14.75 3.40 -0.11
N PRO A 13 14.90 3.17 1.21
CA PRO A 13 13.76 2.93 2.07
C PRO A 13 12.92 4.20 2.27
N VAL A 14 11.59 4.05 2.22
CA VAL A 14 10.63 5.11 2.53
C VAL A 14 9.89 4.74 3.82
N ARG A 15 9.85 5.67 4.77
CA ARG A 15 9.12 5.52 6.04
C ARG A 15 7.76 6.21 5.95
N PHE A 16 6.71 5.47 6.28
CA PHE A 16 5.35 5.96 6.36
C PHE A 16 4.87 5.92 7.81
N GLU A 17 4.16 6.97 8.22
CA GLU A 17 3.56 7.09 9.54
C GLU A 17 2.08 7.41 9.39
N ALA A 18 1.25 6.65 10.11
CA ALA A 18 -0.19 6.86 10.15
C ALA A 18 -0.74 6.41 11.49
N THR A 19 -1.77 7.10 11.98
CA THR A 19 -2.60 6.63 13.08
C THR A 19 -3.81 5.92 12.49
N LEU A 20 -3.94 4.63 12.78
CA LEU A 20 -5.10 3.83 12.39
C LEU A 20 -5.88 3.47 13.65
N GLY A 21 -7.12 3.94 13.72
CA GLY A 21 -8.16 3.43 14.59
C GLY A 21 -8.69 2.08 14.11
N GLU A 22 -9.51 1.45 14.94
CA GLU A 22 -10.13 0.16 14.62
C GLU A 22 -10.99 0.25 13.35
N GLY A 23 -10.86 -0.71 12.44
CA GLY A 23 -11.57 -0.73 11.15
C GLY A 23 -11.01 0.21 10.08
N GLN A 24 -10.01 1.03 10.39
CA GLN A 24 -9.34 1.89 9.40
C GLN A 24 -8.24 1.14 8.66
N SER A 25 -8.00 1.53 7.42
CA SER A 25 -6.88 1.03 6.61
C SER A 25 -6.10 2.14 5.91
N LEU A 26 -4.87 1.82 5.56
CA LEU A 26 -3.96 2.59 4.73
C LEU A 26 -3.59 1.72 3.52
N VAL A 27 -3.65 2.29 2.32
CA VAL A 27 -3.18 1.64 1.10
C VAL A 27 -1.99 2.42 0.56
N ILE A 28 -0.87 1.73 0.35
CA ILE A 28 0.33 2.28 -0.29
C ILE A 28 0.43 1.65 -1.68
N SER A 29 0.34 2.48 -2.72
CA SER A 29 0.38 2.05 -4.11
C SER A 29 1.65 2.52 -4.79
N VAL A 30 2.35 1.59 -5.44
CA VAL A 30 3.50 1.89 -6.30
C VAL A 30 3.06 1.66 -7.75
N PRO A 31 3.03 2.70 -8.60
CA PRO A 31 2.70 2.53 -10.00
C PRO A 31 3.75 1.64 -10.69
N GLY A 32 3.29 0.76 -11.58
CA GLY A 32 4.17 0.02 -12.47
C GLY A 32 4.72 0.93 -13.58
N ARG A 33 5.71 0.44 -14.32
CA ARG A 33 6.14 1.10 -15.57
C ARG A 33 5.04 1.00 -16.63
N LEU A 34 5.26 1.66 -17.77
CA LEU A 34 4.40 1.53 -18.93
C LEU A 34 4.24 0.04 -19.29
N HIS A 35 3.00 -0.45 -19.25
CA HIS A 35 2.62 -1.85 -19.50
C HIS A 35 3.02 -2.87 -18.42
N GLU A 36 3.50 -2.42 -17.25
CA GLU A 36 3.67 -3.27 -16.08
C GLU A 36 2.54 -3.02 -15.06
N PRO A 37 2.03 -4.06 -14.39
CA PRO A 37 1.06 -3.86 -13.31
C PRO A 37 1.73 -3.11 -12.14
N GLY A 38 1.01 -2.14 -11.59
CA GLY A 38 1.37 -1.56 -10.30
C GLY A 38 1.16 -2.55 -9.15
N ARG A 39 1.70 -2.20 -7.99
CA ARG A 39 1.59 -3.00 -6.76
C ARG A 39 0.91 -2.17 -5.69
N ALA A 40 0.10 -2.81 -4.86
CA ALA A 40 -0.50 -2.18 -3.70
C ALA A 40 -0.28 -3.01 -2.44
N LEU A 41 -0.03 -2.32 -1.34
CA LEU A 41 0.03 -2.88 0.00
C LEU A 41 -1.08 -2.26 0.83
N GLU A 42 -2.00 -3.07 1.33
CA GLU A 42 -3.00 -2.62 2.30
C GLU A 42 -2.57 -3.00 3.72
N ILE A 43 -2.71 -2.04 4.63
CA ILE A 43 -2.48 -2.23 6.06
C ILE A 43 -3.74 -1.78 6.78
N SER A 44 -4.40 -2.69 7.48
CA SER A 44 -5.64 -2.41 8.22
C SER A 44 -5.49 -2.74 9.71
N ARG A 45 -6.29 -2.09 10.56
CA ARG A 45 -6.39 -2.42 11.99
C ARG A 45 -7.68 -3.18 12.27
N ALA A 46 -7.53 -4.41 12.77
CA ALA A 46 -8.65 -5.28 13.14
C ALA A 46 -8.30 -6.16 14.34
N GLY A 47 -9.22 -6.29 15.29
CA GLY A 47 -9.05 -7.03 16.54
C GLY A 47 -7.86 -6.55 17.37
N GLY A 48 -7.56 -5.25 17.36
CA GLY A 48 -6.38 -4.70 18.04
C GLY A 48 -5.03 -5.05 17.37
N ARG A 49 -5.06 -5.72 16.21
CA ARG A 49 -3.88 -6.12 15.43
C ARG A 49 -3.77 -5.30 14.15
N LEU A 50 -2.59 -5.30 13.56
CA LEU A 50 -2.39 -4.84 12.19
C LEU A 50 -2.41 -6.05 11.26
N LEU A 51 -3.21 -5.97 10.21
CA LEU A 51 -3.25 -6.94 9.12
C LEU A 51 -2.58 -6.32 7.90
N VAL A 52 -1.70 -7.07 7.25
CA VAL A 52 -0.95 -6.62 6.08
C VAL A 52 -1.28 -7.55 4.92
N THR A 53 -1.82 -6.99 3.84
CA THR A 53 -2.24 -7.75 2.66
C THR A 53 -1.54 -7.19 1.44
N GLY A 54 -0.73 -8.03 0.78
CA GLY A 54 -0.21 -7.74 -0.55
C GLY A 54 -1.33 -7.88 -1.56
N ILE A 55 -1.63 -6.82 -2.30
CA ILE A 55 -2.62 -6.85 -3.36
C ILE A 55 -1.86 -6.82 -4.69
N ASP A 56 -1.62 -8.00 -5.26
CA ASP A 56 -1.14 -8.18 -6.64
C ASP A 56 -2.25 -7.90 -7.68
N SER A 57 -3.15 -6.97 -7.37
CA SER A 57 -4.16 -6.54 -8.33
C SER A 57 -3.58 -5.40 -9.13
N ALA A 58 -3.47 -5.60 -10.45
CA ALA A 58 -3.22 -4.51 -11.37
C ALA A 58 -4.13 -3.32 -11.01
N PRO A 59 -3.60 -2.11 -10.85
CA PRO A 59 -4.42 -0.97 -10.48
C PRO A 59 -5.52 -0.81 -11.52
N LYS A 60 -6.77 -0.97 -11.10
CA LYS A 60 -7.92 -0.72 -11.98
C LYS A 60 -7.90 0.76 -12.30
N LEU A 61 -7.64 1.12 -13.56
CA LEU A 61 -7.71 2.50 -14.02
C LEU A 61 -9.15 3.00 -13.81
N VAL A 62 -9.37 3.74 -12.73
CA VAL A 62 -10.65 4.41 -12.49
C VAL A 62 -10.58 5.75 -13.21
N ARG A 63 -11.40 5.92 -14.26
CA ARG A 63 -11.65 7.25 -14.81
C ARG A 63 -12.37 8.04 -13.73
N ALA A 64 -11.77 9.14 -13.27
CA ALA A 64 -12.56 10.19 -12.64
C ALA A 64 -13.63 10.60 -13.68
N GLY A 65 -14.89 10.63 -13.26
CA GLY A 65 -16.02 11.02 -14.11
C GLY A 65 -15.88 12.46 -14.63
N PRO A 66 -16.80 12.90 -15.50
CA PRO A 66 -16.75 14.24 -16.10
C PRO A 66 -16.76 15.36 -15.05
#